data_AF-A0A812JPZ8-F1
#
_entry.id   AF-A0A812JPZ8-F1
#
_cell.length_a   1.000
_cell.length_b   1.000
_cell.length_c   1.000
_cell.angle_alpha   90.00
_cell.angle_beta   90.00
_cell.angle_gamma   90.00
#
_symmetry.space_group_name_H-M   'P 1'
#
loop_
_entity.id
_entity.type
_entity.pdbx_description
1 polymer ?
#
loop_
_entity_poly.entity_id
_entity_poly.type
_entity_poly.pdbx_seq_one_letter_code
_entity_poly.pdbx_strand_id
1 'polypeptide(L)'
;MTMTHSVLAIPVVAMSVLCMLRAPLSARAAECSMGEGSAGNVAAADPTTLIQKREAVKAVKAMDFHDSHKDGHASETERGREMASPPGAPWTAVEIKRVKKKLRNMMQNPAKAISEANIQVEKADRYGPSPARVVRLVFGTGGCDGCLDWQGVGRRSLTTALEHIYTRTDYPSGTPVLDASLKSTNKSRADLWALAGTVAVDVAMELNNKVCDAPEIGAEGQYHPRWGHSDCRVAAPRKIIFKTGRRDCSGHPFEEAFEPALQGIERRSYMTSKREAHPDPHGDGWKTLTYFKKNFGFSGREVVAIMGAHTIGTFHYNWKFSHKIFNNGYYRLLTLKRDWSQTGIVVNGKRLNYKDIKGEHPPGVWVAEEWRELPNGGPFQVVKKKVACTPCDAPPGHAWWDKWSVSRFGRPVMNHTFCCTNLKEGNFCNPQCVHEFDDAGIHETMLPSDLSLHRKLFQNDDGVPQGCGRWNGKWKGSLDCGDAYFSVGDVVEEFAENQTSWLAEFFDAYEKMLSNGYAADELTDVRAAAP
;
A
#
# COMPACT_ATOMS: atom_id res chain seq x y z
N MET A 1 -30.50 -37.16 -23.85
CA MET A 1 -30.44 -37.85 -22.55
C MET A 1 -30.48 -36.80 -21.46
N THR A 2 -31.56 -36.85 -20.68
CA THR A 2 -31.97 -35.96 -19.60
C THR A 2 -30.98 -35.98 -18.43
N MET A 3 -30.64 -34.82 -17.87
CA MET A 3 -30.06 -34.72 -16.53
C MET A 3 -30.98 -33.91 -15.61
N THR A 4 -31.30 -34.58 -14.51
CA THR A 4 -32.24 -34.26 -13.44
C THR A 4 -31.70 -33.23 -12.47
N HIS A 5 -32.58 -32.34 -12.02
CA HIS A 5 -32.42 -31.52 -10.82
C HIS A 5 -32.66 -32.36 -9.56
N SER A 6 -31.91 -32.08 -8.49
CA SER A 6 -32.28 -32.46 -7.13
C SER A 6 -32.27 -31.23 -6.24
N VAL A 7 -33.48 -30.87 -5.83
CA VAL A 7 -33.84 -29.94 -4.76
C VAL A 7 -33.77 -30.71 -3.43
N LEU A 8 -33.28 -30.06 -2.37
CA LEU A 8 -33.50 -30.51 -0.99
C LEU A 8 -33.92 -29.32 -0.14
N ALA A 9 -34.97 -29.53 0.64
CA ALA A 9 -35.79 -28.52 1.30
C ALA A 9 -35.85 -28.75 2.82
N ILE A 10 -35.89 -27.62 3.57
CA ILE A 10 -36.69 -27.36 4.80
C ILE A 10 -36.17 -28.01 6.12
N PRO A 11 -36.18 -27.33 7.31
CA PRO A 11 -37.37 -26.64 7.82
C PRO A 11 -37.29 -25.26 8.47
N VAL A 12 -38.46 -24.64 8.36
CA VAL A 12 -39.05 -23.51 9.07
C VAL A 12 -39.27 -23.85 10.55
N VAL A 13 -38.95 -22.93 11.45
CA VAL A 13 -39.57 -22.84 12.78
C VAL A 13 -40.17 -21.45 12.94
N ALA A 14 -41.47 -21.45 13.21
CA ALA A 14 -42.28 -20.29 13.51
C ALA A 14 -42.16 -19.92 15.00
N MET A 15 -42.15 -18.62 15.30
CA MET A 15 -42.64 -18.12 16.58
C MET A 15 -43.41 -16.82 16.34
N SER A 16 -44.71 -16.90 16.56
CA SER A 16 -45.66 -15.79 16.64
C SER A 16 -45.99 -15.58 18.12
N VAL A 17 -45.93 -14.35 18.64
CA VAL A 17 -46.93 -13.80 19.59
C VAL A 17 -47.00 -12.27 19.42
N LEU A 18 -48.24 -11.79 19.26
CA LEU A 18 -48.72 -10.42 19.18
C LEU A 18 -48.47 -9.60 20.46
N CYS A 19 -48.35 -8.27 20.32
CA CYS A 19 -49.19 -7.35 21.10
C CYS A 19 -49.38 -6.01 20.35
N MET A 20 -50.64 -5.62 20.17
CA MET A 20 -51.08 -4.33 19.60
C MET A 20 -51.00 -3.22 20.66
N LEU A 21 -50.83 -1.95 20.23
CA LEU A 21 -51.75 -0.84 20.53
C LEU A 21 -51.31 0.47 19.83
N ARG A 22 -52.30 1.20 19.30
CA ARG A 22 -52.24 2.52 18.64
C ARG A 22 -52.20 3.67 19.68
N ALA A 23 -51.50 4.77 19.37
CA ALA A 23 -52.06 6.13 19.21
C ALA A 23 -50.95 7.21 18.99
N PRO A 24 -51.24 8.33 18.27
CA PRO A 24 -50.30 9.40 17.92
C PRO A 24 -50.46 10.65 18.81
N LEU A 25 -49.47 11.56 18.82
CA LEU A 25 -49.51 13.02 19.17
C LEU A 25 -48.05 13.53 19.04
N SER A 26 -47.71 14.42 18.09
CA SER A 26 -47.90 15.88 17.99
C SER A 26 -46.57 16.65 18.18
N ALA A 27 -46.32 17.52 17.21
CA ALA A 27 -45.62 18.80 17.25
C ALA A 27 -44.37 18.99 18.14
N ARG A 28 -43.24 19.31 17.49
CA ARG A 28 -42.50 20.54 17.79
C ARG A 28 -41.67 20.96 16.58
N ALA A 29 -42.07 22.09 16.01
CA ALA A 29 -41.25 22.91 15.14
C ALA A 29 -40.13 23.55 15.97
N ALA A 30 -38.92 23.55 15.43
CA ALA A 30 -37.87 24.47 15.84
C ALA A 30 -37.29 25.08 14.57
N GLU A 31 -37.48 26.39 14.47
CA GLU A 31 -37.00 27.28 13.43
C GLU A 31 -35.48 27.21 13.33
N CYS A 32 -34.95 27.05 12.11
CA CYS A 32 -33.58 27.43 11.79
C CYS A 32 -33.65 28.57 10.77
N SER A 33 -33.47 29.78 11.28
CA SER A 33 -33.31 31.01 10.53
C SER A 33 -32.05 30.94 9.66
N MET A 34 -32.17 31.34 8.40
CA MET A 34 -31.06 31.54 7.48
C MET A 34 -30.32 32.82 7.85
N GLY A 35 -29.07 32.68 8.30
CA GLY A 35 -28.13 33.79 8.43
C GLY A 35 -27.23 33.86 7.20
N GLU A 36 -27.38 34.94 6.43
CA GLU A 36 -26.46 35.34 5.36
C GLU A 36 -25.08 35.63 5.96
N GLY A 37 -24.04 34.95 5.47
CA GLY A 37 -22.65 35.14 5.87
C GLY A 37 -21.81 35.62 4.69
N SER A 38 -21.36 36.86 4.80
CA SER A 38 -20.53 37.60 3.84
C SER A 38 -19.20 36.94 3.49
N ALA A 39 -18.75 37.18 2.25
CA ALA A 39 -17.44 36.84 1.71
C ALA A 39 -16.27 37.23 2.63
N GLY A 40 -15.45 36.23 3.01
CA GLY A 40 -14.20 36.40 3.72
C GLY A 40 -13.00 36.09 2.81
N ASN A 41 -12.12 37.08 2.67
CA ASN A 41 -10.85 36.99 1.95
C ASN A 41 -9.92 35.91 2.52
N VAL A 42 -9.30 35.13 1.64
CA VAL A 42 -8.26 34.14 1.99
C VAL A 42 -6.93 34.89 2.17
N ALA A 43 -6.51 35.05 3.43
CA ALA A 43 -5.18 35.53 3.78
C ALA A 43 -4.15 34.39 3.69
N ALA A 44 -2.96 34.70 3.16
CA ALA A 44 -1.82 33.82 3.09
C ALA A 44 -1.35 33.38 4.49
N ALA A 45 -0.90 32.13 4.60
CA ALA A 45 -0.48 31.53 5.87
C ALA A 45 0.72 32.27 6.50
N ASP A 46 0.57 32.61 7.78
CA ASP A 46 1.57 33.27 8.63
C ASP A 46 2.76 32.32 8.95
N PRO A 47 4.01 32.70 8.65
CA PRO A 47 5.23 31.93 8.96
C PRO A 47 5.39 31.55 10.45
N THR A 48 4.72 32.26 11.35
CA THR A 48 4.81 32.05 12.80
C THR A 48 4.12 30.74 13.24
N THR A 49 3.14 30.26 12.47
CA THR A 49 2.47 28.97 12.72
C THR A 49 3.36 27.74 12.41
N LEU A 50 4.38 27.90 11.56
CA LEU A 50 5.34 26.83 11.23
C LEU A 50 6.36 26.59 12.35
N ILE A 51 6.66 27.60 13.17
CA ILE A 51 7.60 27.50 14.30
C ILE A 51 6.90 26.86 15.51
N GLN A 52 5.64 27.20 15.78
CA GLN A 52 4.85 26.54 16.83
C GLN A 52 4.58 25.06 16.52
N LYS A 53 4.41 24.70 15.23
CA LYS A 53 4.33 23.28 14.80
C LYS A 53 5.65 22.52 15.03
N ARG A 54 6.81 23.17 14.96
CA ARG A 54 8.12 22.52 15.22
C ARG A 54 8.34 22.17 16.69
N GLU A 55 7.74 22.90 17.64
CA GLU A 55 7.79 22.58 19.07
C GLU A 55 6.83 21.42 19.41
N ALA A 56 5.67 21.31 18.75
CA ALA A 56 4.75 20.17 18.90
C ALA A 56 5.36 18.84 18.39
N VAL A 57 6.19 18.88 17.35
CA VAL A 57 6.93 17.69 16.84
C VAL A 57 7.91 17.11 17.87
N LYS A 58 8.41 17.91 18.82
CA LYS A 58 9.24 17.39 19.93
C LYS A 58 8.42 16.67 21.00
N ALA A 59 7.14 17.03 21.18
CA ALA A 59 6.27 16.37 22.15
C ALA A 59 5.73 15.01 21.65
N VAL A 60 5.51 14.86 20.34
CA VAL A 60 5.11 13.57 19.73
C VAL A 60 6.23 12.52 19.80
N LYS A 61 7.49 12.94 19.91
CA LYS A 61 8.65 12.03 20.09
C LYS A 61 8.66 11.28 21.43
N ALA A 62 7.82 11.66 22.41
CA ALA A 62 7.81 11.10 23.76
C ALA A 62 6.44 10.56 24.18
N MET A 63 5.57 10.15 23.24
CA MET A 63 4.39 9.37 23.60
C MET A 63 4.81 7.97 24.03
N ASP A 64 5.21 7.86 25.30
CA ASP A 64 5.24 6.61 26.03
C ASP A 64 3.80 6.08 26.09
N PHE A 65 3.57 4.96 25.42
CA PHE A 65 2.36 4.17 25.59
C PHE A 65 2.27 3.81 27.07
N HIS A 66 1.21 4.27 27.75
CA HIS A 66 0.95 3.84 29.12
C HIS A 66 0.73 2.33 29.12
N ASP A 67 1.73 1.62 29.62
CA ASP A 67 1.81 0.17 29.68
C ASP A 67 0.97 -0.33 30.86
N SER A 68 -0.27 -0.73 30.55
CA SER A 68 -1.12 -1.47 31.47
C SER A 68 -1.27 -2.92 31.03
N HIS A 69 -0.19 -3.60 30.64
CA HIS A 69 -0.13 -5.07 30.60
C HIS A 69 1.30 -5.58 30.80
N LYS A 70 1.75 -5.58 32.06
CA LYS A 70 2.87 -6.42 32.50
C LYS A 70 2.36 -7.84 32.73
N ASP A 71 2.37 -8.68 31.70
CA ASP A 71 2.34 -10.14 31.86
C ASP A 71 3.26 -10.81 30.83
N GLY A 72 4.33 -11.42 31.37
CA GLY A 72 5.07 -12.58 30.86
C GLY A 72 5.43 -12.68 29.37
N HIS A 73 6.53 -12.06 28.94
CA HIS A 73 7.11 -12.28 27.59
C HIS A 73 8.45 -13.05 27.59
N ALA A 74 8.78 -13.76 28.66
CA ALA A 74 9.93 -14.66 28.71
C ALA A 74 9.43 -16.13 28.77
N SER A 75 9.13 -16.75 27.62
CA SER A 75 9.12 -18.23 27.56
C SER A 75 9.09 -18.86 26.15
N GLU A 76 8.80 -18.12 25.08
CA GLU A 76 8.71 -18.69 23.71
C GLU A 76 9.96 -18.45 22.84
N THR A 77 10.70 -17.36 23.07
CA THR A 77 11.91 -17.00 22.30
C THR A 77 13.11 -17.90 22.59
N GLU A 78 13.22 -18.45 23.80
CA GLU A 78 14.33 -19.35 24.16
C GLU A 78 14.09 -20.79 23.68
N ARG A 79 12.86 -21.30 23.76
CA ARG A 79 12.53 -22.67 23.36
C ARG A 79 12.56 -22.89 21.84
N GLY A 80 12.36 -21.83 21.03
CA GLY A 80 12.52 -21.87 19.57
C GLY A 80 13.97 -21.72 19.08
N ARG A 81 14.89 -21.24 19.92
CA ARG A 81 16.30 -21.03 19.56
C ARG A 81 17.10 -22.33 19.50
N GLU A 82 16.68 -23.35 20.24
CA GLU A 82 17.40 -24.62 20.41
C GLU A 82 17.40 -25.52 19.15
N MET A 83 16.55 -25.22 18.15
CA MET A 83 16.51 -25.95 16.88
C MET A 83 16.99 -25.14 15.66
N ALA A 84 17.40 -23.88 15.81
CA ALA A 84 17.74 -23.03 14.68
C ALA A 84 19.05 -23.45 13.98
N SER A 85 19.09 -23.36 12.65
CA SER A 85 20.32 -23.61 11.87
C SER A 85 21.46 -22.68 12.31
N PRO A 86 22.73 -23.06 12.10
CA PRO A 86 23.86 -22.14 12.32
C PRO A 86 23.72 -20.87 11.46
N PRO A 87 24.36 -19.76 11.85
CA PRO A 87 24.37 -18.55 11.03
C PRO A 87 24.93 -18.83 9.64
N GLY A 88 24.40 -18.13 8.63
CA GLY A 88 24.98 -18.15 7.30
C GLY A 88 26.44 -17.69 7.31
N ALA A 89 27.25 -18.25 6.41
CA ALA A 89 28.65 -17.87 6.26
C ALA A 89 28.79 -16.38 5.88
N PRO A 90 29.89 -15.70 6.29
CA PRO A 90 30.11 -14.29 5.99
C PRO A 90 30.08 -13.98 4.50
N TRP A 91 29.51 -12.85 4.09
CA TRP A 91 29.51 -12.40 2.70
C TRP A 91 30.67 -11.46 2.43
N THR A 92 31.26 -11.57 1.23
CA THR A 92 32.23 -10.63 0.71
C THR A 92 31.55 -9.49 -0.06
N ALA A 93 32.21 -8.34 -0.17
CA ALA A 93 31.72 -7.21 -0.97
C ALA A 93 31.54 -7.58 -2.47
N VAL A 94 32.38 -8.48 -2.99
CA VAL A 94 32.30 -8.96 -4.39
C VAL A 94 31.06 -9.83 -4.59
N GLU A 95 30.79 -10.78 -3.69
CA GLU A 95 29.57 -11.60 -3.72
C GLU A 95 28.32 -10.71 -3.67
N ILE A 96 28.25 -9.77 -2.71
CA ILE A 96 27.13 -8.83 -2.60
C ILE A 96 26.92 -8.09 -3.92
N LYS A 97 27.99 -7.53 -4.52
CA LYS A 97 27.88 -6.81 -5.79
C LYS A 97 27.33 -7.70 -6.92
N ARG A 98 27.80 -8.94 -7.04
CA ARG A 98 27.34 -9.90 -8.07
C ARG A 98 25.87 -10.27 -7.83
N VAL A 99 25.48 -10.60 -6.59
CA VAL A 99 24.10 -10.97 -6.23
C VAL A 99 23.14 -9.79 -6.38
N LYS A 100 23.54 -8.56 -6.02
CA LYS A 100 22.72 -7.36 -6.29
C LYS A 100 22.41 -7.20 -7.79
N LYS A 101 23.36 -7.52 -8.68
CA LYS A 101 23.12 -7.49 -10.13
C LYS A 101 22.14 -8.59 -10.59
N LYS A 102 22.21 -9.78 -9.98
CA LYS A 102 21.22 -10.87 -10.20
C LYS A 102 19.81 -10.46 -9.79
N LEU A 103 19.66 -9.97 -8.55
CA LEU A 103 18.38 -9.51 -7.98
C LEU A 103 17.76 -8.36 -8.79
N ARG A 104 18.57 -7.38 -9.20
CA ARG A 104 18.15 -6.28 -10.07
C ARG A 104 17.64 -6.79 -11.40
N ASN A 105 18.37 -7.70 -12.05
CA ASN A 105 17.95 -8.27 -13.33
C ASN A 105 16.62 -9.02 -13.21
N MET A 106 16.45 -9.81 -12.14
CA MET A 106 15.22 -10.54 -11.85
C MET A 106 14.00 -9.61 -11.76
N MET A 107 14.12 -8.49 -11.04
CA MET A 107 13.01 -7.54 -10.86
C MET A 107 12.75 -6.65 -12.09
N GLN A 108 13.79 -6.36 -12.87
CA GLN A 108 13.66 -5.55 -14.08
C GLN A 108 13.21 -6.36 -15.30
N ASN A 109 13.43 -7.68 -15.29
CA ASN A 109 13.08 -8.60 -16.38
C ASN A 109 12.29 -9.82 -15.85
N PRO A 110 11.13 -9.61 -15.20
CA PRO A 110 10.40 -10.68 -14.53
C PRO A 110 9.98 -11.82 -15.46
N ALA A 111 9.56 -11.51 -16.69
CA ALA A 111 9.18 -12.53 -17.67
C ALA A 111 10.35 -13.45 -18.04
N LYS A 112 11.55 -12.87 -18.22
CA LYS A 112 12.78 -13.61 -18.47
C LYS A 112 13.14 -14.48 -17.27
N ALA A 113 13.11 -13.91 -16.06
CA ALA A 113 13.41 -14.64 -14.83
C ALA A 113 12.47 -15.84 -14.63
N ILE A 114 11.17 -15.66 -14.90
CA ILE A 114 10.17 -16.74 -14.87
C ILE A 114 10.47 -17.83 -15.88
N SER A 115 10.71 -17.44 -17.13
CA SER A 115 10.97 -18.36 -18.24
C SER A 115 12.21 -19.23 -17.97
N GLU A 116 13.31 -18.63 -17.52
CA GLU A 116 14.56 -19.34 -17.25
C GLU A 116 14.53 -20.23 -16.02
N ALA A 117 13.63 -19.93 -15.08
CA ALA A 117 13.35 -20.75 -13.92
C ALA A 117 12.34 -21.87 -14.22
N ASN A 118 11.80 -21.95 -15.44
CA ASN A 118 10.77 -22.90 -15.85
C ASN A 118 9.55 -22.90 -14.89
N ILE A 119 9.17 -21.70 -14.42
CA ILE A 119 8.06 -21.54 -13.48
C ILE A 119 6.75 -21.64 -14.26
N GLN A 120 5.90 -22.61 -13.89
CA GLN A 120 4.54 -22.70 -14.41
C GLN A 120 3.75 -21.47 -13.92
N VAL A 121 3.41 -20.57 -14.84
CA VAL A 121 2.72 -19.31 -14.50
C VAL A 121 1.23 -19.58 -14.37
N GLU A 122 0.73 -19.69 -13.14
CA GLU A 122 -0.70 -19.60 -12.90
C GLU A 122 -1.21 -18.18 -13.21
N LYS A 123 -2.50 -18.02 -13.57
CA LYS A 123 -3.09 -16.71 -13.92
C LYS A 123 -2.84 -15.62 -12.86
N ALA A 124 -2.73 -15.99 -11.58
CA ALA A 124 -2.46 -15.12 -10.44
C ALA A 124 -0.98 -14.66 -10.32
N ASP A 125 -0.08 -15.30 -11.06
CA ASP A 125 1.37 -15.05 -11.01
C ASP A 125 1.92 -14.26 -12.22
N ARG A 126 1.01 -13.76 -13.07
CA ARG A 126 1.34 -13.07 -14.34
C ARG A 126 2.29 -11.87 -14.24
N TYR A 127 2.49 -11.30 -13.05
CA TYR A 127 3.35 -10.13 -12.85
C TYR A 127 4.80 -10.47 -12.42
N GLY A 128 5.08 -11.73 -12.08
CA GLY A 128 6.42 -12.20 -11.71
C GLY A 128 7.09 -11.49 -10.53
N PRO A 129 8.42 -11.65 -10.36
CA PRO A 129 9.19 -10.94 -9.34
C PRO A 129 9.17 -9.43 -9.58
N SER A 130 8.86 -8.63 -8.55
CA SER A 130 8.88 -7.17 -8.66
C SER A 130 9.34 -6.54 -7.34
N PRO A 131 9.80 -5.27 -7.35
CA PRO A 131 10.20 -4.59 -6.13
C PRO A 131 9.14 -4.66 -5.03
N ALA A 132 7.87 -4.39 -5.36
CA ALA A 132 6.78 -4.44 -4.40
C ALA A 132 6.58 -5.81 -3.77
N ARG A 133 6.67 -6.89 -4.57
CA ARG A 133 6.55 -8.26 -4.05
C ARG A 133 7.73 -8.64 -3.16
N VAL A 134 8.93 -8.16 -3.47
CA VAL A 134 10.13 -8.39 -2.64
C VAL A 134 10.05 -7.60 -1.33
N VAL A 135 9.62 -6.33 -1.37
CA VAL A 135 9.41 -5.52 -0.16
C VAL A 135 8.35 -6.16 0.74
N ARG A 136 7.26 -6.69 0.17
CA ARG A 136 6.26 -7.47 0.93
C ARG A 136 6.82 -8.79 1.47
N LEU A 137 7.66 -9.50 0.71
CA LEU A 137 8.23 -10.77 1.17
C LEU A 137 9.07 -10.60 2.44
N VAL A 138 9.84 -9.52 2.53
CA VAL A 138 10.67 -9.26 3.72
C VAL A 138 9.89 -8.64 4.88
N PHE A 139 8.60 -8.37 4.68
CA PHE A 139 7.66 -7.98 5.72
C PHE A 139 7.07 -9.25 6.35
N GLY A 140 7.71 -9.76 7.39
CA GLY A 140 7.27 -10.95 8.11
C GLY A 140 7.66 -10.86 9.59
N THR A 141 6.84 -11.44 10.46
CA THR A 141 7.12 -11.51 11.90
C THR A 141 7.88 -12.77 12.28
N GLY A 142 8.19 -13.66 11.34
CA GLY A 142 8.93 -14.91 11.56
C GLY A 142 10.35 -14.73 12.08
N GLY A 143 10.86 -13.49 12.14
CA GLY A 143 12.19 -13.16 12.67
C GLY A 143 13.28 -13.17 11.60
N CYS A 144 12.94 -12.86 10.35
CA CYS A 144 13.88 -12.82 9.22
C CYS A 144 14.73 -14.11 9.12
N ASP A 145 14.11 -15.28 9.26
CA ASP A 145 14.77 -16.58 9.33
C ASP A 145 14.71 -17.36 8.00
N GLY A 146 14.36 -16.69 6.89
CA GLY A 146 14.33 -17.30 5.56
C GLY A 146 13.23 -18.33 5.38
N CYS A 147 12.19 -18.28 6.24
CA CYS A 147 11.02 -19.12 6.17
C CYS A 147 9.75 -18.32 5.96
N LEU A 148 8.78 -18.97 5.33
CA LEU A 148 7.53 -18.35 4.93
C LEU A 148 6.40 -19.30 5.32
N ASP A 149 5.47 -18.81 6.15
CA ASP A 149 4.19 -19.48 6.37
C ASP A 149 3.54 -19.69 5.00
N TRP A 150 3.46 -20.95 4.57
CA TRP A 150 3.02 -21.27 3.21
C TRP A 150 1.48 -21.27 3.10
N GLN A 151 0.76 -21.21 4.22
CA GLN A 151 -0.69 -21.19 4.22
C GLN A 151 -1.20 -19.92 3.53
N GLY A 152 -1.98 -20.09 2.45
CA GLY A 152 -2.51 -18.95 1.69
C GLY A 152 -1.49 -18.19 0.84
N VAL A 153 -0.24 -18.69 0.71
CA VAL A 153 0.78 -18.10 -0.18
C VAL A 153 0.42 -18.41 -1.63
N GLY A 154 -0.42 -17.58 -2.22
CA GLY A 154 -0.91 -17.75 -3.59
C GLY A 154 0.11 -17.46 -4.72
N ARG A 155 1.39 -17.17 -4.42
CA ARG A 155 2.37 -16.69 -5.43
C ARG A 155 3.71 -17.40 -5.30
N ARG A 156 4.08 -18.21 -6.30
CA ARG A 156 5.27 -19.09 -6.27
C ARG A 156 6.45 -18.51 -7.02
N SER A 157 6.21 -17.64 -8.00
CA SER A 157 7.25 -17.17 -8.93
C SER A 157 8.40 -16.43 -8.25
N LEU A 158 8.10 -15.59 -7.26
CA LEU A 158 9.13 -14.81 -6.56
C LEU A 158 10.05 -15.73 -5.74
N THR A 159 9.47 -16.60 -4.90
CA THR A 159 10.26 -17.48 -4.04
C THR A 159 11.03 -18.51 -4.86
N THR A 160 10.45 -19.02 -5.96
CA THR A 160 11.17 -19.88 -6.90
C THR A 160 12.33 -19.15 -7.59
N ALA A 161 12.14 -17.92 -8.08
CA ALA A 161 13.22 -17.15 -8.69
C ALA A 161 14.37 -16.85 -7.70
N LEU A 162 14.04 -16.53 -6.45
CA LEU A 162 15.03 -16.35 -5.38
C LEU A 162 15.76 -17.67 -5.07
N GLU A 163 15.05 -18.80 -5.05
CA GLU A 163 15.67 -20.11 -4.86
C GLU A 163 16.63 -20.48 -5.99
N HIS A 164 16.34 -20.09 -7.23
CA HIS A 164 17.29 -20.24 -8.33
C HIS A 164 18.54 -19.36 -8.17
N ILE A 165 18.41 -18.12 -7.69
CA ILE A 165 19.58 -17.30 -7.33
C ILE A 165 20.38 -17.95 -6.18
N TYR A 166 19.69 -18.59 -5.25
CA TYR A 166 20.31 -19.26 -4.10
C TYR A 166 21.11 -20.51 -4.49
N THR A 167 20.60 -21.29 -5.44
CA THR A 167 21.11 -22.62 -5.76
C THR A 167 21.95 -22.68 -7.05
N ARG A 168 21.81 -21.72 -7.96
CA ARG A 168 22.49 -21.72 -9.26
C ARG A 168 23.46 -20.55 -9.39
N THR A 169 24.65 -20.84 -9.90
CA THR A 169 25.70 -19.84 -10.12
C THR A 169 25.43 -18.93 -11.31
N ASP A 170 24.75 -19.45 -12.33
CA ASP A 170 24.56 -18.86 -13.66
C ASP A 170 23.22 -18.14 -13.85
N TYR A 171 22.29 -18.25 -12.89
CA TYR A 171 20.95 -17.66 -12.98
C TYR A 171 20.86 -16.24 -12.39
N PRO A 172 20.06 -15.32 -12.95
CA PRO A 172 19.47 -15.39 -14.29
C PRO A 172 20.53 -15.13 -15.37
N SER A 173 20.28 -15.54 -16.60
CA SER A 173 21.27 -15.38 -17.69
C SER A 173 21.55 -13.90 -17.99
N GLY A 174 22.78 -13.61 -18.44
CA GLY A 174 23.23 -12.22 -18.68
C GLY A 174 23.62 -11.46 -17.42
N THR A 175 23.73 -12.15 -16.28
CA THR A 175 24.28 -11.62 -15.03
C THR A 175 25.62 -12.29 -14.71
N PRO A 176 26.43 -11.74 -13.79
CA PRO A 176 27.70 -12.36 -13.42
C PRO A 176 27.50 -13.78 -12.89
N VAL A 177 28.30 -14.73 -13.35
CA VAL A 177 28.36 -16.10 -12.81
C VAL A 177 29.06 -16.06 -11.45
N LEU A 178 28.52 -16.77 -10.47
CA LEU A 178 29.18 -16.95 -9.17
C LEU A 178 30.16 -18.12 -9.25
N ASP A 179 31.28 -18.03 -8.53
CA ASP A 179 32.27 -19.11 -8.51
C ASP A 179 31.72 -20.38 -7.82
N ALA A 180 30.82 -20.19 -6.86
CA ALA A 180 30.02 -21.24 -6.23
C ALA A 180 28.62 -20.69 -5.88
N SER A 181 27.63 -21.57 -5.73
CA SER A 181 26.27 -21.16 -5.35
C SER A 181 26.23 -20.66 -3.90
N LEU A 182 25.28 -19.78 -3.57
CA LEU A 182 25.11 -19.29 -2.21
C LEU A 182 24.90 -20.44 -1.23
N LYS A 183 24.07 -21.41 -1.63
CA LYS A 183 23.84 -22.66 -0.89
C LYS A 183 25.12 -23.45 -0.63
N SER A 184 25.92 -23.71 -1.66
CA SER A 184 27.18 -24.49 -1.51
C SER A 184 28.23 -23.78 -0.67
N THR A 185 28.17 -22.45 -0.60
CA THR A 185 29.05 -21.63 0.27
C THR A 185 28.44 -21.34 1.64
N ASN A 186 27.39 -22.08 2.02
CA ASN A 186 26.69 -21.98 3.31
C ASN A 186 26.17 -20.57 3.64
N LYS A 187 25.83 -19.75 2.63
CA LYS A 187 25.07 -18.51 2.87
C LYS A 187 23.63 -18.87 3.21
N SER A 188 22.96 -18.06 4.03
CA SER A 188 21.55 -18.27 4.36
C SER A 188 20.63 -17.71 3.27
N ARG A 189 19.47 -18.34 3.06
CA ARG A 189 18.36 -17.77 2.27
C ARG A 189 17.86 -16.50 2.93
N ALA A 190 17.82 -16.48 4.25
CA ALA A 190 17.45 -15.31 5.04
C ALA A 190 18.27 -14.06 4.65
N ASP A 191 19.59 -14.19 4.53
CA ASP A 191 20.44 -13.08 4.06
C ASP A 191 20.18 -12.70 2.60
N LEU A 192 19.94 -13.67 1.71
CA LEU A 192 19.56 -13.40 0.33
C LEU A 192 18.26 -12.59 0.24
N TRP A 193 17.23 -12.94 1.02
CA TRP A 193 15.94 -12.26 1.02
C TRP A 193 16.07 -10.84 1.58
N ALA A 194 16.81 -10.65 2.68
CA ALA A 194 17.08 -9.32 3.21
C ALA A 194 17.87 -8.46 2.20
N LEU A 195 18.87 -9.02 1.51
CA LEU A 195 19.58 -8.34 0.44
C LEU A 195 18.62 -7.94 -0.70
N ALA A 196 17.71 -8.85 -1.09
CA ALA A 196 16.68 -8.58 -2.08
C ALA A 196 15.79 -7.39 -1.68
N GLY A 197 15.37 -7.31 -0.41
CA GLY A 197 14.63 -6.16 0.14
C GLY A 197 15.36 -4.83 -0.10
N THR A 198 16.66 -4.77 0.22
CA THR A 198 17.45 -3.55 -0.02
C THR A 198 17.51 -3.16 -1.51
N VAL A 199 17.69 -4.15 -2.40
CA VAL A 199 17.77 -3.92 -3.85
C VAL A 199 16.41 -3.52 -4.43
N ALA A 200 15.32 -4.02 -3.86
CA ALA A 200 13.97 -3.68 -4.30
C ALA A 200 13.67 -2.19 -4.11
N VAL A 201 14.02 -1.64 -2.95
CA VAL A 201 13.87 -0.19 -2.70
C VAL A 201 14.72 0.61 -3.69
N ASP A 202 16.00 0.26 -3.87
CA ASP A 202 16.89 0.90 -4.85
C ASP A 202 16.29 0.90 -6.26
N VAL A 203 15.81 -0.26 -6.74
CA VAL A 203 15.21 -0.41 -8.08
C VAL A 203 13.96 0.45 -8.23
N ALA A 204 13.09 0.51 -7.21
CA ALA A 204 11.86 1.28 -7.27
C ALA A 204 12.10 2.79 -7.20
N MET A 205 13.12 3.24 -6.46
CA MET A 205 13.56 4.65 -6.44
C MET A 205 14.19 5.06 -7.77
N GLU A 206 15.02 4.20 -8.37
CA GLU A 206 15.57 4.45 -9.71
C GLU A 206 14.47 4.54 -10.76
N LEU A 207 13.44 3.68 -10.66
CA LEU A 207 12.29 3.74 -11.56
C LEU A 207 11.53 5.06 -11.41
N ASN A 208 11.33 5.54 -10.17
CA ASN A 208 10.75 6.86 -9.92
C ASN A 208 11.53 7.97 -10.65
N ASN A 209 12.84 7.97 -10.49
CA ASN A 209 13.71 9.00 -11.07
C ASN A 209 13.73 8.94 -12.59
N LYS A 210 13.65 7.74 -13.19
CA LYS A 210 13.49 7.60 -14.66
C LYS A 210 12.19 8.23 -15.16
N VAL A 211 11.08 8.04 -14.44
CA VAL A 211 9.79 8.67 -14.80
C VAL A 211 9.85 10.19 -14.65
N CYS A 212 10.59 10.71 -13.66
CA CYS A 212 10.82 12.15 -13.53
C CYS A 212 11.65 12.72 -14.68
N ASP A 213 12.67 11.98 -15.13
CA ASP A 213 13.58 12.41 -16.20
C ASP A 213 12.90 12.33 -17.58
N ALA A 214 12.07 11.32 -17.81
CA ALA A 214 11.37 11.10 -19.07
C ALA A 214 9.98 10.46 -18.81
N PRO A 215 8.90 11.23 -18.62
CA PRO A 215 7.59 10.70 -18.22
C PRO A 215 6.93 9.82 -19.29
N GLU A 216 7.28 10.00 -20.56
CA GLU A 216 6.67 9.28 -21.69
C GLU A 216 7.31 7.91 -21.96
N ILE A 217 8.55 7.69 -21.52
CA ILE A 217 9.36 6.49 -21.82
C ILE A 217 9.97 5.86 -20.56
N GLY A 218 10.06 6.62 -19.46
CA GLY A 218 10.81 6.28 -18.26
C GLY A 218 10.30 5.04 -17.52
N ALA A 219 9.00 4.74 -17.64
CA ALA A 219 8.42 3.45 -17.27
C ALA A 219 7.01 3.30 -17.87
N GLU A 220 6.79 2.24 -18.66
CA GLU A 220 5.49 1.97 -19.27
C GLU A 220 4.40 1.84 -18.21
N GLY A 221 3.32 2.60 -18.39
CA GLY A 221 2.16 2.60 -17.49
C GLY A 221 2.45 3.21 -16.11
N GLN A 222 3.49 4.02 -15.95
CA GLN A 222 3.74 4.79 -14.73
C GLN A 222 3.78 6.28 -15.05
N TYR A 223 3.29 7.08 -14.11
CA TYR A 223 3.33 8.54 -14.18
C TYR A 223 3.71 9.17 -12.85
N HIS A 224 4.40 10.29 -12.88
CA HIS A 224 4.66 11.05 -11.66
C HIS A 224 3.66 12.22 -11.56
N PRO A 225 2.73 12.23 -10.58
CA PRO A 225 1.78 13.34 -10.40
C PRO A 225 2.45 14.70 -10.19
N ARG A 226 3.71 14.68 -9.77
CA ARG A 226 4.57 15.85 -9.55
C ARG A 226 5.68 15.99 -10.59
N TRP A 227 5.50 15.42 -11.78
CA TRP A 227 6.47 15.64 -12.86
C TRP A 227 6.65 17.14 -13.13
N GLY A 228 7.91 17.57 -13.32
CA GLY A 228 8.28 18.98 -13.46
C GLY A 228 8.46 19.74 -12.14
N HIS A 229 8.06 19.18 -10.99
CA HIS A 229 8.33 19.77 -9.68
C HIS A 229 9.72 19.39 -9.17
N SER A 230 10.32 20.26 -8.35
CA SER A 230 11.66 20.06 -7.77
C SER A 230 11.76 18.83 -6.88
N ASP A 231 10.64 18.37 -6.32
CA ASP A 231 10.53 17.20 -5.45
C ASP A 231 10.09 15.92 -6.18
N CYS A 232 10.04 15.93 -7.53
CA CYS A 232 9.74 14.73 -8.31
C CYS A 232 10.77 13.62 -8.02
N ARG A 233 12.06 13.98 -8.11
CA ARG A 233 13.14 13.01 -7.88
C ARG A 233 13.21 12.65 -6.41
N VAL A 234 13.47 11.38 -6.17
CA VAL A 234 13.79 10.85 -4.85
C VAL A 234 15.31 10.72 -4.74
N ALA A 235 15.86 11.22 -3.65
CA ALA A 235 17.27 11.05 -3.31
C ALA A 235 17.36 10.15 -2.08
N ALA A 236 18.06 9.03 -2.20
CA ALA A 236 18.32 8.19 -1.04
C ALA A 236 19.19 8.97 -0.04
N PRO A 237 18.79 9.08 1.24
CA PRO A 237 19.57 9.82 2.25
C PRO A 237 20.94 9.16 2.48
N ARG A 238 20.99 7.85 2.29
CA ARG A 238 22.17 6.98 2.37
C ARG A 238 21.84 5.66 1.67
N LYS A 239 22.79 4.73 1.55
CA LYS A 239 22.46 3.36 1.15
C LYS A 239 21.82 2.61 2.32
N ILE A 240 20.84 1.76 2.04
CA ILE A 240 20.31 0.83 3.04
C ILE A 240 21.43 -0.11 3.48
N ILE A 241 21.58 -0.26 4.79
CA ILE A 241 22.56 -1.12 5.44
C ILE A 241 22.10 -2.56 5.31
N PHE A 242 22.86 -3.34 4.55
CA PHE A 242 22.70 -4.78 4.52
C PHE A 242 23.62 -5.40 5.56
N LYS A 243 23.01 -6.02 6.58
CA LYS A 243 23.73 -6.86 7.55
C LYS A 243 23.58 -8.34 7.18
N THR A 244 24.54 -9.17 7.55
CA THR A 244 24.55 -10.63 7.31
C THR A 244 24.67 -11.40 8.61
N GLY A 245 24.46 -12.72 8.55
CA GLY A 245 24.53 -13.61 9.72
C GLY A 245 23.18 -14.19 10.12
N ARG A 246 22.14 -14.00 9.29
CA ARG A 246 20.83 -14.60 9.55
C ARG A 246 20.90 -16.12 9.45
N ARG A 247 20.07 -16.78 10.25
CA ARG A 247 19.90 -18.23 10.31
C ARG A 247 18.72 -18.61 9.43
N ASP A 248 18.87 -19.65 8.63
CA ASP A 248 17.71 -20.27 7.99
C ASP A 248 16.93 -21.06 9.05
N CYS A 249 15.59 -21.03 9.02
CA CYS A 249 14.82 -21.87 9.93
C CYS A 249 15.17 -23.35 9.69
N SER A 250 15.23 -24.12 10.77
CA SER A 250 15.23 -25.57 10.68
C SER A 250 13.92 -25.96 10.03
N GLY A 251 13.97 -26.56 8.84
CA GLY A 251 12.76 -26.93 8.10
C GLY A 251 11.82 -27.68 9.02
N HIS A 252 10.74 -27.04 9.45
CA HIS A 252 9.75 -27.71 10.28
C HIS A 252 9.15 -28.80 9.40
N PRO A 253 9.23 -30.08 9.78
CA PRO A 253 8.49 -31.10 9.06
C PRO A 253 7.03 -30.67 9.09
N PHE A 254 6.46 -30.43 7.92
CA PHE A 254 5.01 -30.35 7.78
C PHE A 254 4.48 -31.64 8.41
N GLU A 255 3.85 -31.55 9.57
CA GLU A 255 3.04 -32.65 10.08
C GLU A 255 2.10 -33.05 8.93
N GLU A 256 1.99 -34.36 8.67
CA GLU A 256 1.39 -34.95 7.45
C GLU A 256 -0.07 -34.54 7.18
N ALA A 257 -0.69 -33.78 8.08
CA ALA A 257 -2.07 -33.35 8.02
C ALA A 257 -2.19 -31.85 7.70
N PHE A 258 -2.10 -31.44 6.43
CA PHE A 258 -3.02 -30.40 5.90
C PHE A 258 -3.00 -30.23 4.36
N GLU A 259 -4.22 -30.03 3.83
CA GLU A 259 -4.69 -29.57 2.50
C GLU A 259 -4.46 -30.44 1.23
N PRO A 260 -5.55 -30.90 0.56
CA PRO A 260 -5.52 -31.38 -0.83
C PRO A 260 -4.90 -30.37 -1.81
N ALA A 261 -4.93 -29.07 -1.48
CA ALA A 261 -4.38 -27.99 -2.31
C ALA A 261 -2.85 -28.00 -2.49
N LEU A 262 -2.11 -28.82 -1.72
CA LEU A 262 -0.65 -28.95 -1.83
C LEU A 262 -0.18 -30.23 -2.53
N GLN A 263 -1.10 -31.09 -3.02
CA GLN A 263 -0.73 -32.26 -3.82
C GLN A 263 0.00 -31.85 -5.11
N GLY A 264 1.20 -32.39 -5.33
CA GLY A 264 2.01 -32.13 -6.52
C GLY A 264 2.97 -30.94 -6.44
N ILE A 265 3.09 -30.27 -5.28
CA ILE A 265 4.07 -29.20 -5.08
C ILE A 265 5.36 -29.80 -4.52
N GLU A 266 6.49 -29.58 -5.21
CA GLU A 266 7.81 -29.92 -4.71
C GLU A 266 8.08 -29.14 -3.41
N ARG A 267 8.19 -29.85 -2.28
CA ARG A 267 8.45 -29.26 -0.96
C ARG A 267 9.81 -28.55 -0.98
N ARG A 268 9.83 -27.29 -0.57
CA ARG A 268 11.06 -26.47 -0.48
C ARG A 268 11.39 -26.18 0.99
N SER A 269 12.67 -26.09 1.32
CA SER A 269 13.15 -25.91 2.70
C SER A 269 12.82 -24.55 3.34
N TYR A 270 12.23 -23.63 2.58
CA TYR A 270 11.74 -22.33 3.07
C TYR A 270 10.24 -22.33 3.38
N MET A 271 9.52 -23.39 3.04
CA MET A 271 8.08 -23.51 3.31
C MET A 271 7.91 -24.01 4.75
N THR A 272 7.07 -23.33 5.54
CA THR A 272 6.72 -23.75 6.91
C THR A 272 5.23 -23.60 7.18
N SER A 273 4.73 -24.32 8.19
CA SER A 273 3.39 -24.13 8.78
C SER A 273 3.41 -23.24 10.03
N LYS A 274 4.59 -22.76 10.44
CA LYS A 274 4.75 -21.80 11.54
C LYS A 274 3.99 -20.53 11.17
N ARG A 275 2.89 -20.27 11.88
CA ARG A 275 2.06 -19.09 11.63
C ARG A 275 2.82 -17.81 11.94
N GLU A 276 2.77 -16.88 11.01
CA GLU A 276 3.22 -15.52 11.23
C GLU A 276 2.07 -14.65 11.73
N ALA A 277 2.39 -13.65 12.54
CA ALA A 277 1.42 -12.64 12.93
C ALA A 277 1.29 -11.64 11.78
N HIS A 278 0.08 -11.40 11.30
CA HIS A 278 -0.20 -10.39 10.27
C HIS A 278 -1.00 -9.23 10.86
N PRO A 279 -0.75 -7.98 10.40
CA PRO A 279 -1.58 -6.86 10.81
C PRO A 279 -2.99 -7.02 10.24
N ASP A 280 -3.98 -6.51 10.97
CA ASP A 280 -5.37 -6.50 10.52
C ASP A 280 -5.57 -5.38 9.48
N PRO A 281 -5.85 -5.70 8.19
CA PRO A 281 -6.06 -4.67 7.17
C PRO A 281 -7.32 -3.84 7.43
N HIS A 282 -8.28 -4.35 8.18
CA HIS A 282 -9.53 -3.68 8.55
C HIS A 282 -9.46 -3.00 9.92
N GLY A 283 -8.36 -3.19 10.63
CA GLY A 283 -8.14 -2.60 11.95
C GLY A 283 -8.01 -1.09 11.90
N ASP A 284 -8.23 -0.46 13.05
CA ASP A 284 -8.03 0.98 13.21
C ASP A 284 -6.54 1.34 13.38
N GLY A 285 -6.28 2.63 13.60
CA GLY A 285 -4.95 3.16 13.79
C GLY A 285 -4.28 2.56 15.04
N TRP A 286 -5.04 2.32 16.11
CA TRP A 286 -4.51 1.75 17.35
C TRP A 286 -4.07 0.30 17.19
N LYS A 287 -4.87 -0.53 16.52
CA LYS A 287 -4.49 -1.90 16.21
C LYS A 287 -3.23 -1.95 15.36
N THR A 288 -3.15 -1.07 14.36
CA THR A 288 -1.97 -0.95 13.50
C THR A 288 -0.74 -0.59 14.34
N LEU A 289 -0.79 0.48 15.13
CA LEU A 289 0.30 0.89 16.01
C LEU A 289 0.70 -0.21 17.02
N THR A 290 -0.29 -0.88 17.62
CA THR A 290 -0.08 -1.93 18.61
C THR A 290 0.60 -3.15 18.00
N TYR A 291 0.16 -3.57 16.81
CA TYR A 291 0.79 -4.66 16.08
C TYR A 291 2.27 -4.37 15.82
N PHE A 292 2.60 -3.19 15.31
CA PHE A 292 3.98 -2.84 15.00
C PHE A 292 4.85 -2.65 16.23
N LYS A 293 4.30 -2.07 17.31
CA LYS A 293 4.98 -1.97 18.59
C LYS A 293 5.31 -3.36 19.14
N LYS A 294 4.35 -4.28 19.11
CA LYS A 294 4.50 -5.66 19.61
C LYS A 294 5.51 -6.47 18.80
N ASN A 295 5.43 -6.42 17.48
CA ASN A 295 6.18 -7.35 16.62
C ASN A 295 7.53 -6.81 16.12
N PHE A 296 7.74 -5.49 16.17
CA PHE A 296 8.95 -4.85 15.65
C PHE A 296 9.55 -3.80 16.61
N GLY A 297 8.89 -3.50 17.73
CA GLY A 297 9.33 -2.46 18.65
C GLY A 297 9.27 -1.05 18.05
N PHE A 298 8.40 -0.81 17.08
CA PHE A 298 8.29 0.49 16.41
C PHE A 298 7.56 1.53 17.27
N SER A 299 8.05 2.76 17.23
CA SER A 299 7.36 3.99 17.64
C SER A 299 6.30 4.37 16.61
N GLY A 300 5.35 5.23 16.98
CA GLY A 300 4.31 5.70 16.05
C GLY A 300 4.88 6.31 14.76
N ARG A 301 6.00 7.04 14.86
CA ARG A 301 6.70 7.61 13.69
C ARG A 301 7.32 6.53 12.80
N GLU A 302 7.97 5.52 13.38
CA GLU A 302 8.51 4.38 12.64
C GLU A 302 7.38 3.58 11.95
N VAL A 303 6.22 3.45 12.59
CA VAL A 303 5.03 2.85 11.95
C VAL A 303 4.60 3.66 10.74
N VAL A 304 4.40 4.97 10.89
CA VAL A 304 4.03 5.81 9.75
C VAL A 304 5.09 5.72 8.65
N ALA A 305 6.37 5.69 8.99
CA ALA A 305 7.47 5.57 8.03
C ALA A 305 7.41 4.26 7.25
N ILE A 306 7.35 3.10 7.94
CA ILE A 306 7.36 1.79 7.27
C ILE A 306 6.13 1.57 6.39
N MET A 307 4.97 2.13 6.78
CA MET A 307 3.74 2.08 5.98
C MET A 307 3.91 2.77 4.62
N GLY A 308 4.90 3.64 4.46
CA GLY A 308 5.31 4.21 3.17
C GLY A 308 5.73 3.17 2.13
N ALA A 309 6.00 1.92 2.53
CA ALA A 309 6.17 0.79 1.61
C ALA A 309 4.96 0.61 0.68
N HIS A 310 3.75 0.98 1.11
CA HIS A 310 2.52 0.99 0.28
C HIS A 310 2.55 1.99 -0.87
N THR A 311 3.61 2.80 -1.00
CA THR A 311 3.87 3.56 -2.24
C THR A 311 4.16 2.63 -3.43
N ILE A 312 4.54 1.37 -3.22
CA ILE A 312 4.64 0.39 -4.30
C ILE A 312 3.76 -0.82 -4.05
N GLY A 313 3.27 -1.42 -5.13
CA GLY A 313 2.41 -2.60 -5.08
C GLY A 313 0.93 -2.28 -5.14
N THR A 314 0.15 -3.35 -5.06
CA THR A 314 -1.29 -3.37 -5.30
C THR A 314 -1.95 -4.41 -4.38
N PHE A 315 -3.18 -4.16 -3.95
CA PHE A 315 -4.04 -5.11 -3.25
C PHE A 315 -5.48 -4.99 -3.77
N HIS A 316 -5.93 -5.93 -4.61
CA HIS A 316 -7.16 -5.87 -5.43
C HIS A 316 -7.23 -4.67 -6.40
N TYR A 317 -6.90 -3.46 -5.93
CA TYR A 317 -6.63 -2.21 -6.61
C TYR A 317 -5.22 -1.71 -6.30
N ASN A 318 -4.91 -0.48 -6.72
CA ASN A 318 -3.62 0.14 -6.46
C ASN A 318 -3.73 1.05 -5.24
N TRP A 319 -2.75 1.04 -4.34
CA TRP A 319 -2.67 2.08 -3.31
C TRP A 319 -2.61 3.45 -3.99
N LYS A 320 -1.65 3.64 -4.90
CA LYS A 320 -1.62 4.77 -5.84
C LYS A 320 -1.52 4.31 -7.28
N PHE A 321 -1.99 5.12 -8.22
CA PHE A 321 -1.98 4.82 -9.65
C PHE A 321 -0.63 4.26 -10.14
N SER A 322 0.45 4.98 -9.82
CA SER A 322 1.83 4.60 -10.16
C SER A 322 2.45 3.71 -9.10
N HIS A 323 1.95 2.48 -9.04
CA HIS A 323 2.30 1.46 -8.04
C HIS A 323 3.71 0.84 -8.17
N LYS A 324 4.57 1.28 -9.10
CA LYS A 324 5.94 0.73 -9.24
C LYS A 324 7.04 1.71 -8.83
N ILE A 325 6.72 2.99 -8.68
CA ILE A 325 7.70 4.04 -8.38
C ILE A 325 7.70 4.36 -6.88
N PHE A 326 8.88 4.48 -6.28
CA PHE A 326 9.01 4.71 -4.84
C PHE A 326 9.16 6.20 -4.53
N ASN A 327 8.12 6.83 -3.98
CA ASN A 327 8.06 8.27 -3.63
C ASN A 327 7.04 8.52 -2.50
N ASN A 328 6.87 9.76 -2.03
CA ASN A 328 5.94 10.05 -0.94
C ASN A 328 4.44 10.12 -1.38
N GLY A 329 4.13 9.68 -2.59
CA GLY A 329 2.78 9.73 -3.17
C GLY A 329 1.71 9.02 -2.33
N TYR A 330 2.07 7.98 -1.58
CA TYR A 330 1.18 7.31 -0.63
C TYR A 330 0.64 8.28 0.44
N TYR A 331 1.50 9.08 1.08
CA TYR A 331 1.07 10.05 2.10
C TYR A 331 0.33 11.24 1.49
N ARG A 332 0.77 11.69 0.31
CA ARG A 332 0.08 12.75 -0.43
C ARG A 332 -1.34 12.35 -0.80
N LEU A 333 -1.51 11.08 -1.16
CA LEU A 333 -2.81 10.47 -1.35
C LEU A 333 -3.61 10.44 -0.04
N LEU A 334 -3.03 9.88 1.04
CA LEU A 334 -3.65 9.78 2.37
C LEU A 334 -4.23 11.12 2.87
N THR A 335 -3.48 12.19 2.64
CA THR A 335 -3.77 13.58 3.04
C THR A 335 -4.55 14.38 1.98
N LEU A 336 -4.98 13.75 0.89
CA LEU A 336 -5.71 14.37 -0.22
C LEU A 336 -5.02 15.60 -0.83
N LYS A 337 -3.68 15.61 -0.89
CA LYS A 337 -2.95 16.71 -1.52
C LYS A 337 -3.41 16.94 -2.96
N ARG A 338 -3.37 18.21 -3.34
CA ARG A 338 -3.69 18.66 -4.70
C ARG A 338 -2.50 18.33 -5.61
N ASP A 339 -2.61 17.19 -6.25
CA ASP A 339 -1.71 16.72 -7.31
C ASP A 339 -2.48 16.52 -8.62
N TRP A 340 -1.76 16.53 -9.74
CA TRP A 340 -2.31 16.18 -11.04
C TRP A 340 -2.88 14.77 -11.05
N SER A 341 -4.08 14.64 -11.60
CA SER A 341 -4.73 13.36 -11.87
C SER A 341 -4.81 13.15 -13.37
N GLN A 342 -4.50 11.94 -13.81
CA GLN A 342 -4.43 11.64 -15.23
C GLN A 342 -5.79 11.22 -15.80
N THR A 343 -6.01 11.63 -17.05
CA THR A 343 -7.12 11.11 -17.84
C THR A 343 -6.67 9.89 -18.65
N GLY A 344 -7.64 9.12 -19.15
CA GLY A 344 -7.39 8.12 -20.18
C GLY A 344 -6.99 8.72 -21.55
N ILE A 345 -7.14 10.03 -21.74
CA ILE A 345 -7.03 10.70 -23.04
C ILE A 345 -5.59 11.13 -23.33
N VAL A 346 -5.16 10.84 -24.55
CA VAL A 346 -3.86 11.24 -25.10
C VAL A 346 -4.09 12.07 -26.36
N VAL A 347 -3.53 13.27 -26.41
CA VAL A 347 -3.59 14.20 -27.54
C VAL A 347 -2.17 14.55 -27.95
N ASN A 348 -1.82 14.33 -29.22
CA ASN A 348 -0.47 14.59 -29.74
C ASN A 348 0.64 13.92 -28.90
N GLY A 349 0.42 12.68 -28.45
CA GLY A 349 1.37 11.94 -27.60
C GLY A 349 1.35 12.34 -26.12
N LYS A 350 0.71 13.45 -25.76
CA LYS A 350 0.62 13.94 -24.38
C LYS A 350 -0.68 13.52 -23.72
N ARG A 351 -0.59 12.91 -22.54
CA ARG A 351 -1.76 12.58 -21.71
C ARG A 351 -2.33 13.85 -21.06
N LEU A 352 -3.65 14.03 -21.13
CA LEU A 352 -4.32 15.14 -20.47
C LEU A 352 -4.53 14.86 -18.98
N ASN A 353 -4.55 15.92 -18.18
CA ASN A 353 -4.85 15.85 -16.76
C ASN A 353 -6.27 16.37 -16.48
N TYR A 354 -6.93 15.79 -15.49
CA TYR A 354 -8.12 16.41 -14.90
C TYR A 354 -7.73 17.71 -14.21
N LYS A 355 -8.62 18.70 -14.29
CA LYS A 355 -8.44 20.03 -13.70
C LYS A 355 -9.68 20.42 -12.91
N ASP A 356 -9.55 21.24 -11.89
CA ASP A 356 -10.72 21.80 -11.21
C ASP A 356 -11.42 22.88 -12.06
N ILE A 357 -12.45 23.51 -11.48
CA ILE A 357 -13.21 24.57 -12.15
C ILE A 357 -12.37 25.77 -12.56
N LYS A 358 -11.20 26.01 -11.95
CA LYS A 358 -10.29 27.11 -12.28
C LYS A 358 -9.16 26.67 -13.22
N GLY A 359 -9.12 25.40 -13.61
CA GLY A 359 -8.02 24.86 -14.42
C GLY A 359 -6.81 24.41 -13.60
N GLU A 360 -6.95 24.32 -12.28
CA GLU A 360 -5.87 23.97 -11.34
C GLU A 360 -5.92 22.49 -10.93
N HIS A 361 -4.96 22.05 -10.10
CA HIS A 361 -4.93 20.69 -9.54
C HIS A 361 -6.24 20.36 -8.83
N PRO A 362 -6.96 19.26 -9.17
CA PRO A 362 -8.24 18.97 -8.55
C PRO A 362 -8.11 18.53 -7.09
N PRO A 363 -9.01 19.00 -6.19
CA PRO A 363 -9.09 18.50 -4.83
C PRO A 363 -9.50 17.03 -4.82
N GLY A 364 -9.00 16.28 -3.83
CA GLY A 364 -9.39 14.90 -3.59
C GLY A 364 -10.53 14.80 -2.59
N VAL A 365 -11.30 13.73 -2.69
CA VAL A 365 -12.28 13.30 -1.69
C VAL A 365 -12.13 11.80 -1.46
N TRP A 366 -12.37 11.35 -0.23
CA TRP A 366 -12.43 9.93 0.08
C TRP A 366 -13.87 9.45 -0.08
N VAL A 367 -14.06 8.31 -0.75
CA VAL A 367 -15.37 7.67 -0.92
C VAL A 367 -15.28 6.26 -0.39
N ALA A 368 -16.12 5.92 0.57
CA ALA A 368 -16.21 4.54 1.06
C ALA A 368 -16.92 3.66 0.01
N GLU A 369 -16.40 2.47 -0.20
CA GLU A 369 -17.02 1.44 -1.02
C GLU A 369 -17.27 0.19 -0.17
N GLU A 370 -18.54 -0.23 -0.16
CA GLU A 370 -19.02 -1.44 0.52
C GLU A 370 -18.96 -2.62 -0.47
N TRP A 371 -18.28 -3.69 -0.09
CA TRP A 371 -18.16 -4.91 -0.92
C TRP A 371 -19.33 -5.88 -0.73
N ARG A 372 -20.06 -5.75 0.38
CA ARG A 372 -21.26 -6.54 0.71
C ARG A 372 -21.02 -8.06 0.71
N GLU A 373 -19.81 -8.47 1.07
CA GLU A 373 -19.46 -9.87 1.33
C GLU A 373 -19.86 -10.30 2.75
N LEU A 374 -19.97 -9.34 3.67
CA LEU A 374 -20.36 -9.53 5.06
C LEU A 374 -21.76 -8.93 5.35
N PRO A 375 -22.48 -9.44 6.37
CA PRO A 375 -23.81 -8.94 6.75
C PRO A 375 -23.85 -7.44 7.08
N ASN A 376 -22.73 -6.88 7.56
CA ASN A 376 -22.58 -5.45 7.86
C ASN A 376 -22.32 -4.58 6.61
N GLY A 377 -22.19 -5.19 5.42
CA GLY A 377 -21.86 -4.54 4.16
C GLY A 377 -20.36 -4.55 3.81
N GLY A 378 -19.50 -5.05 4.70
CA GLY A 378 -18.06 -5.13 4.50
C GLY A 378 -17.61 -6.26 3.56
N PRO A 379 -16.29 -6.43 3.34
CA PRO A 379 -15.23 -5.53 3.78
C PRO A 379 -15.38 -4.13 3.16
N PHE A 380 -14.82 -3.11 3.80
CA PHE A 380 -14.84 -1.74 3.31
C PHE A 380 -13.49 -1.38 2.72
N GLN A 381 -13.52 -0.67 1.60
CA GLN A 381 -12.37 -0.02 1.01
C GLN A 381 -12.67 1.46 0.85
N VAL A 382 -11.64 2.30 0.91
CA VAL A 382 -11.82 3.74 0.69
C VAL A 382 -11.08 4.12 -0.58
N VAL A 383 -11.83 4.63 -1.56
CA VAL A 383 -11.29 5.05 -2.85
C VAL A 383 -11.17 6.57 -2.84
N LYS A 384 -10.02 7.09 -3.28
CA LYS A 384 -9.90 8.53 -3.55
C LYS A 384 -10.53 8.81 -4.90
N LYS A 385 -11.36 9.85 -4.93
CA LYS A 385 -11.81 10.49 -6.16
C LYS A 385 -11.31 11.91 -6.24
N LYS A 386 -11.27 12.44 -7.45
CA LYS A 386 -10.94 13.83 -7.74
C LYS A 386 -12.20 14.59 -8.12
N VAL A 387 -12.44 15.73 -7.47
CA VAL A 387 -13.52 16.63 -7.85
C VAL A 387 -12.98 17.54 -8.95
N ALA A 388 -13.28 17.21 -10.19
CA ALA A 388 -12.68 17.84 -11.37
C ALA A 388 -13.73 18.15 -12.43
N CYS A 389 -13.33 18.97 -13.40
CA CYS A 389 -14.01 19.16 -14.67
C CYS A 389 -13.72 18.00 -15.62
N THR A 390 -14.68 17.75 -16.51
CA THR A 390 -14.40 17.08 -17.78
C THR A 390 -13.26 17.80 -18.52
N PRO A 391 -12.30 17.07 -19.14
CA PRO A 391 -11.15 17.67 -19.85
C PRO A 391 -11.57 18.52 -21.07
N CYS A 392 -11.79 19.82 -20.87
CA CYS A 392 -12.17 20.76 -21.92
C CYS A 392 -11.04 21.13 -22.90
N ASP A 393 -9.82 20.64 -22.62
CA ASP A 393 -8.67 20.71 -23.52
C ASP A 393 -8.56 19.49 -24.45
N ALA A 394 -9.49 18.52 -24.35
CA ALA A 394 -9.60 17.45 -25.33
C ALA A 394 -10.29 17.96 -26.61
N PRO A 395 -9.84 17.56 -27.81
CA PRO A 395 -10.54 17.91 -29.04
C PRO A 395 -11.92 17.21 -29.10
N PRO A 396 -12.92 17.82 -29.76
CA PRO A 396 -14.22 17.19 -29.95
C PRO A 396 -14.10 15.82 -30.64
N GLY A 397 -14.82 14.82 -30.15
CA GLY A 397 -14.84 13.45 -30.69
C GLY A 397 -13.83 12.48 -30.06
N HIS A 398 -12.94 12.95 -29.20
CA HIS A 398 -11.94 12.11 -28.52
C HIS A 398 -12.43 11.47 -27.22
N ALA A 399 -13.66 11.75 -26.80
CA ALA A 399 -14.14 11.33 -25.51
C ALA A 399 -15.32 10.35 -25.57
N TRP A 400 -15.32 9.39 -24.64
CA TRP A 400 -16.47 8.55 -24.35
C TRP A 400 -17.70 9.35 -23.85
N TRP A 401 -17.53 10.62 -23.46
CA TRP A 401 -18.60 11.55 -23.07
C TRP A 401 -19.11 12.48 -24.20
N ASP A 402 -18.53 12.43 -25.41
CA ASP A 402 -19.01 13.25 -26.55
C ASP A 402 -20.33 12.74 -27.14
N LYS A 403 -20.71 11.49 -26.83
CA LYS A 403 -22.04 10.96 -27.11
C LYS A 403 -22.89 11.10 -25.87
N TRP A 404 -24.15 11.53 -26.02
CA TRP A 404 -25.22 11.42 -25.03
C TRP A 404 -25.31 9.97 -24.56
N SER A 405 -24.47 9.61 -23.61
CA SER A 405 -24.54 8.35 -22.91
C SER A 405 -25.04 8.72 -21.53
N VAL A 406 -26.22 8.21 -21.19
CA VAL A 406 -26.53 8.00 -19.79
C VAL A 406 -25.32 7.26 -19.23
N SER A 407 -24.71 7.76 -18.16
CA SER A 407 -23.64 7.00 -17.52
C SER A 407 -24.16 5.58 -17.27
N ARG A 408 -23.29 4.57 -17.14
CA ARG A 408 -23.71 3.23 -16.70
C ARG A 408 -24.55 3.26 -15.40
N PHE A 409 -24.61 4.40 -14.71
CA PHE A 409 -25.32 4.65 -13.47
C PHE A 409 -26.56 5.57 -13.63
N GLY A 410 -27.08 5.78 -14.83
CA GLY A 410 -28.35 6.51 -15.01
C GLY A 410 -28.24 8.03 -14.87
N ARG A 411 -27.03 8.60 -14.76
CA ARG A 411 -26.84 10.06 -14.65
C ARG A 411 -26.66 10.67 -16.05
N PRO A 412 -27.34 11.80 -16.36
CA PRO A 412 -27.08 12.52 -17.60
C PRO A 412 -25.62 12.98 -17.62
N VAL A 413 -24.82 12.46 -18.56
CA VAL A 413 -23.48 12.97 -18.83
C VAL A 413 -23.67 14.22 -19.67
N MET A 414 -23.28 15.38 -19.15
CA MET A 414 -23.43 16.64 -19.86
C MET A 414 -22.48 16.64 -21.07
N ASN A 415 -23.01 17.02 -22.25
CA ASN A 415 -22.24 17.04 -23.51
C ASN A 415 -21.05 18.02 -23.39
N HIS A 416 -19.90 17.66 -23.97
CA HIS A 416 -18.70 18.49 -24.07
C HIS A 416 -19.01 19.95 -24.45
N THR A 417 -19.91 20.18 -25.41
CA THR A 417 -20.31 21.52 -25.82
C THR A 417 -20.85 22.32 -24.64
N PHE A 418 -21.73 21.73 -23.82
CA PHE A 418 -22.28 22.40 -22.64
C PHE A 418 -21.21 22.66 -21.57
N CYS A 419 -20.28 21.72 -21.38
CA CYS A 419 -19.26 21.82 -20.35
C CYS A 419 -18.12 22.78 -20.69
N CYS A 420 -17.84 22.99 -21.98
CA CYS A 420 -16.59 23.59 -22.43
C CYS A 420 -16.79 24.80 -23.36
N THR A 421 -18.03 25.24 -23.61
CA THR A 421 -18.33 26.46 -24.38
C THR A 421 -19.05 27.50 -23.52
N ASN A 422 -18.99 28.77 -23.91
CA ASN A 422 -19.63 29.90 -23.22
C ASN A 422 -19.31 29.95 -21.71
N LEU A 423 -18.04 29.71 -21.37
CA LEU A 423 -17.57 29.65 -19.99
C LEU A 423 -17.58 31.04 -19.36
N LYS A 424 -17.95 31.10 -18.07
CA LYS A 424 -17.75 32.30 -17.26
C LYS A 424 -16.25 32.61 -17.19
N GLU A 425 -15.89 33.89 -17.19
CA GLU A 425 -14.50 34.32 -17.06
C GLU A 425 -13.84 33.67 -15.84
N GLY A 426 -12.63 33.12 -16.04
CA GLY A 426 -11.88 32.41 -15.01
C GLY A 426 -12.27 30.94 -14.79
N ASN A 427 -13.32 30.43 -15.43
CA ASN A 427 -13.68 29.02 -15.33
C ASN A 427 -13.09 28.19 -16.48
N PHE A 428 -12.50 27.05 -16.13
CA PHE A 428 -12.05 26.02 -17.06
C PHE A 428 -13.22 25.17 -17.62
N CYS A 429 -14.30 25.01 -16.85
CA CYS A 429 -15.51 24.35 -17.32
C CYS A 429 -16.77 24.95 -16.69
N ASN A 430 -17.95 24.58 -17.21
CA ASN A 430 -19.21 24.91 -16.58
C ASN A 430 -19.28 24.27 -15.16
N PRO A 431 -19.64 25.03 -14.10
CA PRO A 431 -19.73 24.48 -12.74
C PRO A 431 -20.60 23.22 -12.61
N GLN A 432 -21.61 23.09 -13.47
CA GLN A 432 -22.49 21.92 -13.48
C GLN A 432 -21.78 20.64 -13.97
N CYS A 433 -20.65 20.77 -14.64
CA CYS A 433 -19.84 19.66 -15.14
C CYS A 433 -18.71 19.23 -14.19
N VAL A 434 -18.72 19.73 -12.96
CA VAL A 434 -17.79 19.27 -11.92
C VAL A 434 -18.30 17.95 -11.35
N HIS A 435 -17.47 16.91 -11.41
CA HIS A 435 -17.80 15.56 -10.97
C HIS A 435 -16.65 14.90 -10.23
N GLU A 436 -16.96 13.82 -9.52
CA GLU A 436 -15.98 12.92 -8.93
C GLU A 436 -15.46 11.94 -9.99
N PHE A 437 -14.15 11.96 -10.24
CA PHE A 437 -13.48 11.08 -11.18
C PHE A 437 -12.47 10.17 -10.50
N ASP A 438 -12.30 8.97 -11.04
CA ASP A 438 -11.15 8.09 -10.75
C ASP A 438 -9.97 8.46 -11.66
N ASP A 439 -8.75 8.21 -11.18
CA ASP A 439 -7.51 8.49 -11.93
C ASP A 439 -7.37 7.51 -13.11
N ALA A 440 -7.67 7.99 -14.32
CA ALA A 440 -7.73 7.20 -15.55
C ALA A 440 -8.54 5.88 -15.44
N GLY A 441 -9.59 5.87 -14.61
CA GLY A 441 -10.43 4.68 -14.37
C GLY A 441 -9.78 3.61 -13.48
N ILE A 442 -8.65 3.95 -12.83
CA ILE A 442 -8.01 3.12 -11.82
C ILE A 442 -8.33 3.71 -10.46
N HIS A 443 -8.88 2.89 -9.58
CA HIS A 443 -9.13 3.28 -8.19
C HIS A 443 -7.81 3.35 -7.42
N GLU A 444 -7.51 4.53 -6.88
CA GLU A 444 -6.52 4.70 -5.82
C GLU A 444 -7.21 4.41 -4.48
N THR A 445 -6.77 3.38 -3.78
CA THR A 445 -7.44 2.89 -2.58
C THR A 445 -6.58 3.04 -1.33
N MET A 446 -7.25 3.16 -0.20
CA MET A 446 -6.69 2.98 1.14
C MET A 446 -7.46 1.90 1.88
N LEU A 447 -6.74 1.13 2.69
CA LEU A 447 -7.35 0.25 3.67
C LEU A 447 -7.80 1.07 4.89
N PRO A 448 -8.76 0.57 5.69
CA PRO A 448 -9.07 1.16 6.98
C PRO A 448 -7.83 1.38 7.85
N SER A 449 -6.91 0.41 7.87
CA SER A 449 -5.62 0.51 8.58
C SER A 449 -4.70 1.62 8.07
N ASP A 450 -4.71 1.92 6.77
CA ASP A 450 -3.96 3.03 6.20
C ASP A 450 -4.58 4.38 6.62
N LEU A 451 -5.86 4.56 6.33
CA LEU A 451 -6.55 5.84 6.51
C LEU A 451 -6.68 6.22 8.00
N SER A 452 -6.74 5.22 8.89
CA SER A 452 -6.78 5.43 10.33
C SER A 452 -5.49 5.99 10.92
N LEU A 453 -4.36 5.94 10.22
CA LEU A 453 -3.13 6.60 10.65
C LEU A 453 -3.22 8.12 10.51
N HIS A 454 -4.09 8.61 9.61
CA HIS A 454 -4.32 10.04 9.41
C HIS A 454 -5.56 10.53 10.16
N ARG A 455 -6.66 9.77 10.12
CA ARG A 455 -7.99 10.22 10.58
C ARG A 455 -8.64 9.23 11.54
N LYS A 456 -9.44 9.73 12.48
CA LYS A 456 -10.25 8.89 13.41
C LYS A 456 -11.54 8.39 12.77
N LEU A 457 -11.44 7.57 11.72
CA LEU A 457 -12.60 7.11 10.94
C LEU A 457 -13.11 5.73 11.32
N PHE A 458 -12.24 4.82 11.77
CA PHE A 458 -12.62 3.43 12.06
C PHE A 458 -12.39 3.21 13.55
N GLN A 459 -13.45 2.93 14.30
CA GLN A 459 -13.37 2.74 15.76
C GLN A 459 -13.93 1.38 16.20
N ASN A 460 -14.21 0.48 15.25
CA ASN A 460 -14.67 -0.87 15.52
C ASN A 460 -13.91 -1.91 14.68
N ASP A 461 -14.07 -3.18 15.07
CA ASP A 461 -13.38 -4.32 14.49
C ASP A 461 -13.89 -4.70 13.08
N ASP A 462 -15.03 -4.15 12.70
CA ASP A 462 -15.73 -4.49 11.47
C ASP A 462 -15.24 -3.70 10.24
N GLY A 463 -14.29 -2.78 10.45
CA GLY A 463 -13.79 -1.88 9.40
C GLY A 463 -14.83 -0.92 8.85
N VAL A 464 -15.93 -0.71 9.58
CA VAL A 464 -17.02 0.20 9.17
C VAL A 464 -16.61 1.64 9.53
N PRO A 465 -16.64 2.59 8.58
CA PRO A 465 -16.43 3.99 8.92
C PRO A 465 -17.46 4.46 9.97
N GLN A 466 -16.98 5.03 11.07
CA GLN A 466 -17.76 5.65 12.14
C GLN A 466 -17.56 7.17 12.15
N GLY A 467 -18.52 7.91 12.70
CA GLY A 467 -18.48 9.38 12.72
C GLY A 467 -18.78 10.05 11.38
N CYS A 468 -19.01 9.26 10.33
CA CYS A 468 -19.44 9.69 9.01
C CYS A 468 -20.94 9.41 8.85
N GLY A 469 -21.74 10.39 8.45
CA GLY A 469 -23.16 10.15 8.17
C GLY A 469 -23.33 9.12 7.05
N ARG A 470 -24.23 8.13 7.22
CA ARG A 470 -24.63 7.25 6.10
C ARG A 470 -25.43 8.07 5.10
N TRP A 471 -25.00 8.12 3.84
CA TRP A 471 -25.82 8.70 2.78
C TRP A 471 -26.87 7.69 2.31
N ASN A 472 -28.16 7.93 2.61
CA ASN A 472 -29.28 7.09 2.17
C ASN A 472 -29.16 5.59 2.54
N GLY A 473 -28.58 5.29 3.72
CA GLY A 473 -28.41 3.92 4.19
C GLY A 473 -27.39 3.08 3.41
N LYS A 474 -26.62 3.69 2.49
CA LYS A 474 -25.54 3.06 1.71
C LYS A 474 -24.25 3.86 1.88
N TRP A 475 -23.09 3.21 1.84
CA TRP A 475 -21.81 3.91 2.01
C TRP A 475 -21.22 4.52 0.73
N LYS A 476 -21.95 4.52 -0.40
CA LYS A 476 -21.52 5.23 -1.61
C LYS A 476 -21.71 6.74 -1.46
N GLY A 477 -20.77 7.40 -0.78
CA GLY A 477 -20.74 8.86 -0.61
C GLY A 477 -19.38 9.34 -0.10
N SER A 478 -19.13 10.64 -0.28
CA SER A 478 -17.94 11.30 0.28
C SER A 478 -17.89 11.11 1.80
N LEU A 479 -16.74 10.68 2.29
CA LEU A 479 -16.40 10.66 3.71
C LEU A 479 -16.08 12.10 4.14
N ASP A 480 -17.11 12.91 4.33
CA ASP A 480 -17.00 14.21 4.99
C ASP A 480 -17.14 14.01 6.50
N CYS A 481 -16.07 13.49 7.10
CA CYS A 481 -16.00 13.21 8.53
C CYS A 481 -14.86 14.06 9.06
N GLY A 482 -15.20 15.02 9.92
CA GLY A 482 -14.39 16.19 10.27
C GLY A 482 -12.92 15.94 10.64
N ASP A 483 -12.17 17.02 10.80
CA ASP A 483 -10.70 17.05 10.82
C ASP A 483 -10.03 16.48 12.07
N ALA A 484 -10.66 15.53 12.77
CA ALA A 484 -10.06 14.88 13.93
C ALA A 484 -8.92 13.95 13.48
N TYR A 485 -7.69 14.48 13.52
CA TYR A 485 -6.48 13.72 13.27
C TYR A 485 -6.31 12.60 14.29
N PHE A 486 -5.77 11.48 13.81
CA PHE A 486 -5.24 10.43 14.68
C PHE A 486 -3.91 10.89 15.31
N SER A 487 -3.46 10.22 16.38
CA SER A 487 -2.29 10.67 17.17
C SER A 487 -1.00 10.79 16.37
N VAL A 488 -0.88 10.08 15.24
CA VAL A 488 0.28 10.15 14.33
C VAL A 488 -0.02 10.90 13.02
N GLY A 489 -1.18 11.56 12.91
CA GLY A 489 -1.61 12.26 11.71
C GLY A 489 -0.68 13.40 11.28
N ASP A 490 -0.05 14.09 12.24
CA ASP A 490 0.94 15.13 11.94
C ASP A 490 2.19 14.57 11.24
N VAL A 491 2.60 13.34 11.57
CA VAL A 491 3.72 12.66 10.91
C VAL A 491 3.35 12.30 9.47
N VAL A 492 2.10 11.88 9.25
CA VAL A 492 1.58 11.62 7.90
C VAL A 492 1.63 12.90 7.04
N GLU A 493 1.17 14.03 7.59
CA GLU A 493 1.23 15.33 6.91
C GLU A 493 2.67 15.77 6.63
N GLU A 494 3.58 15.60 7.60
CA GLU A 494 4.99 15.89 7.42
C GLU A 494 5.57 15.08 6.25
N PHE A 495 5.32 13.78 6.17
CA PHE A 495 5.82 12.93 5.09
C PHE A 495 5.16 13.23 3.74
N ALA A 496 3.91 13.69 3.72
CA ALA A 496 3.25 14.17 2.51
C ALA A 496 3.90 15.45 1.94
N GLU A 497 4.41 16.32 2.79
CA GLU A 497 5.07 17.58 2.39
C GLU A 497 6.58 17.44 2.19
N ASN A 498 7.23 16.52 2.91
CA ASN A 498 8.68 16.38 2.91
C ASN A 498 9.12 14.94 2.64
N GLN A 499 9.32 14.66 1.35
CA GLN A 499 9.82 13.37 0.86
C GLN A 499 11.18 12.99 1.46
N THR A 500 12.07 13.97 1.68
CA THR A 500 13.40 13.72 2.24
C THR A 500 13.31 13.26 3.70
N SER A 501 12.44 13.90 4.50
CA SER A 501 12.19 13.49 5.90
C SER A 501 11.65 12.07 5.97
N TRP A 502 10.65 11.76 5.13
CA TRP A 502 10.12 10.41 5.05
C TRP A 502 11.19 9.37 4.67
N LEU A 503 11.99 9.63 3.63
CA LEU A 503 13.02 8.67 3.20
C LEU A 503 14.07 8.42 4.28
N ALA A 504 14.45 9.44 5.06
CA ALA A 504 15.36 9.25 6.19
C ALA A 504 14.79 8.26 7.21
N GLU A 505 13.56 8.49 7.65
CA GLU A 505 12.87 7.66 8.65
C GLU A 505 12.52 6.26 8.11
N PHE A 506 12.15 6.16 6.82
CA PHE A 506 11.87 4.89 6.16
C PHE A 506 13.11 3.99 6.17
N PHE A 507 14.29 4.54 5.87
CA PHE A 507 15.52 3.74 5.79
C PHE A 507 15.88 3.17 7.17
N ASP A 508 15.74 3.98 8.22
CA ASP A 508 15.97 3.54 9.60
C ASP A 508 14.95 2.46 10.04
N ALA A 509 13.65 2.70 9.81
CA ALA A 509 12.58 1.75 10.16
C ALA A 509 12.69 0.45 9.35
N TYR A 510 13.03 0.53 8.06
CA TYR A 510 13.18 -0.63 7.18
C TYR A 510 14.38 -1.49 7.58
N GLU A 511 15.50 -0.90 8.00
CA GLU A 511 16.65 -1.64 8.51
C GLU A 511 16.37 -2.35 9.84
N LYS A 512 15.62 -1.67 10.72
CA LYS A 512 15.13 -2.27 11.96
C LYS A 512 14.21 -3.46 11.67
N MET A 513 13.29 -3.33 10.71
CA MET A 513 12.46 -4.43 10.22
C MET A 513 13.29 -5.60 9.68
N LEU A 514 14.28 -5.34 8.82
CA LEU A 514 15.16 -6.36 8.24
C LEU A 514 16.07 -7.06 9.27
N SER A 515 16.16 -6.51 10.48
CA SER A 515 16.90 -7.07 11.61
C SER A 515 15.98 -7.70 12.66
N ASN A 516 14.67 -7.77 12.40
CA ASN A 516 13.70 -8.31 13.35
C ASN A 516 14.05 -9.76 13.73
N GLY A 517 14.00 -10.08 15.03
CA GLY A 517 14.38 -11.38 15.57
C GLY A 517 15.87 -11.56 15.89
N TYR A 518 16.70 -10.55 15.66
CA TYR A 518 18.14 -10.59 15.96
C TYR A 518 18.56 -9.46 16.89
N ALA A 519 19.46 -9.75 17.83
CA ALA A 519 20.16 -8.73 18.60
C ALA A 519 21.15 -7.95 17.72
N ALA A 520 21.56 -6.77 18.19
CA ALA A 520 22.39 -5.85 17.42
C ALA A 520 23.78 -6.40 17.05
N ASP A 521 24.30 -7.31 17.87
CA ASP A 521 25.59 -7.98 17.76
C ASP A 521 25.53 -9.33 17.01
N GLU A 522 24.33 -9.86 16.75
CA GLU A 522 24.14 -11.12 15.99
C GLU A 522 24.30 -10.92 14.47
N LEU A 523 24.18 -9.69 13.97
CA LEU A 523 24.27 -9.36 12.55
C LEU A 523 25.42 -8.40 12.25
N THR A 524 26.22 -8.74 11.24
CA THR A 524 27.41 -7.96 10.85
C THR A 524 27.14 -7.05 9.65
N ASP A 525 27.50 -5.77 9.73
CA ASP A 525 27.56 -4.89 8.55
C ASP A 525 28.80 -5.21 7.71
N VAL A 526 28.58 -5.72 6.51
CA VAL A 526 29.66 -6.16 5.62
C VAL A 526 30.57 -5.00 5.17
N ARG A 527 30.11 -3.75 5.27
CA ARG A 527 30.96 -2.57 4.99
C ARG A 527 31.93 -2.28 6.12
N ALA A 528 31.54 -2.56 7.36
CA ALA A 528 32.37 -2.36 8.54
C ALA A 528 33.38 -3.50 8.75
N ALA A 529 33.16 -4.64 8.09
CA ALA A 529 34.03 -5.81 8.15
C ALA A 529 35.18 -5.80 7.11
N ALA A 530 35.25 -4.79 6.24
CA ALA A 530 36.37 -4.61 5.33
C ALA A 530 37.51 -3.85 6.06
N PRO A 531 38.74 -4.41 6.14
CA PRO A 531 39.88 -3.72 6.73
C PRO A 531 40.27 -2.45 5.95
#